data_AF-W7QU32-F1
#
_entry.id   AF-W7QU32-F1
#
_cell.length_a   1.000
_cell.length_b   1.000
_cell.length_c   1.000
_cell.angle_alpha   90.00
_cell.angle_beta   90.00
_cell.angle_gamma   90.00
#
_symmetry.space_group_name_H-M   'P 1'
#
loop_
_entity.id
_entity.type
_entity.pdbx_description
1 polymer ?
#
loop_
_entity_poly.entity_id
_entity_poly.type
_entity_poly.pdbx_seq_one_letter_code
_entity_poly.pdbx_strand_id
1 'polypeptide(L)'
;MTQDKTIAAWKDIRKQGKWHFICKFGLLFYGLPMFILMAFINEPFLHGFTTQAAIGHYLIWPIAGICFGVLMWHIAERRYKKSLIHNQS
;
A
#
# COMPACT_ATOMS: atom_id res chain seq x y z
N MET A 1 -18.32 -11.68 12.21
CA MET A 1 -17.77 -11.48 10.85
C MET A 1 -16.92 -12.72 10.54
N THR A 2 -17.44 -13.67 9.78
CA THR A 2 -16.91 -15.06 9.68
C THR A 2 -15.56 -15.09 8.94
N GLN A 3 -14.57 -15.79 9.52
CA GLN A 3 -13.19 -15.91 9.00
C GLN A 3 -13.13 -16.37 7.53
N ASP A 4 -14.11 -17.14 7.08
CA ASP A 4 -14.16 -17.69 5.72
C ASP A 4 -14.26 -16.61 4.65
N LYS A 5 -14.99 -15.52 4.92
CA LYS A 5 -15.11 -14.39 3.97
C LYS A 5 -13.78 -13.68 3.77
N THR A 6 -12.98 -13.52 4.83
CA THR A 6 -11.66 -12.90 4.74
C THR A 6 -10.66 -13.78 3.99
N ILE A 7 -10.77 -15.10 4.11
CA ILE A 7 -9.93 -16.08 3.40
C ILE A 7 -10.28 -16.06 1.91
N ALA A 8 -11.56 -16.07 1.55
CA ALA A 8 -12.02 -15.98 0.17
C ALA A 8 -11.59 -14.66 -0.51
N ALA A 9 -11.78 -13.53 0.18
CA ALA A 9 -11.34 -12.22 -0.31
C ALA A 9 -9.82 -12.17 -0.53
N TRP A 10 -9.03 -12.73 0.41
CA TRP A 10 -7.57 -12.80 0.24
C TRP A 10 -7.15 -13.69 -0.93
N LYS A 11 -7.87 -14.80 -1.19
CA LYS A 11 -7.61 -15.68 -2.34
C LYS A 11 -7.79 -14.94 -3.67
N ASP A 12 -8.81 -14.10 -3.79
CA ASP A 12 -9.05 -13.30 -5.01
C ASP A 12 -8.04 -12.15 -5.16
N ILE A 13 -7.64 -11.52 -4.05
CA ILE A 13 -6.56 -10.52 -4.05
C ILE A 13 -5.23 -11.18 -4.45
N ARG A 14 -4.96 -12.40 -3.96
CA ARG A 14 -3.73 -13.15 -4.28
C ARG A 14 -3.62 -13.48 -5.77
N LYS A 15 -4.75 -13.80 -6.43
CA LYS A 15 -4.80 -14.07 -7.88
C LYS A 15 -4.36 -12.87 -8.74
N GLN A 16 -4.60 -11.64 -8.27
CA GLN A 16 -4.19 -10.42 -8.99
C GLN A 16 -2.67 -10.18 -8.93
N GLY A 17 -1.95 -10.87 -8.06
CA GLY A 17 -0.50 -10.80 -7.94
C GLY A 17 0.00 -9.72 -6.98
N LYS A 18 1.22 -9.94 -6.47
CA LYS A 18 1.85 -9.12 -5.43
C LYS A 18 2.03 -7.66 -5.86
N TRP A 19 2.46 -7.44 -7.09
CA TRP A 19 2.65 -6.09 -7.66
C TRP A 19 1.34 -5.32 -7.78
N HIS A 20 0.23 -5.97 -8.15
CA HIS A 20 -1.07 -5.31 -8.25
C HIS A 20 -1.57 -4.86 -6.87
N PHE A 21 -1.35 -5.68 -5.83
CA PHE A 21 -1.66 -5.31 -4.44
C PHE A 21 -0.78 -4.16 -3.95
N ILE A 22 0.53 -4.21 -4.18
CA ILE A 22 1.46 -3.14 -3.80
C ILE A 22 1.16 -1.84 -4.56
N CYS A 23 0.77 -1.89 -5.83
CA CYS A 23 0.36 -0.69 -6.56
C CYS A 23 -0.99 -0.15 -6.06
N LYS A 24 -1.99 -1.00 -5.76
CA LYS A 24 -3.27 -0.53 -5.19
C LYS A 24 -3.15 0.01 -3.77
N PHE A 25 -2.37 -0.63 -2.91
CA PHE A 25 -2.24 -0.22 -1.50
C PHE A 25 -1.09 0.76 -1.26
N GLY A 26 0.01 0.65 -2.01
CA GLY A 26 1.15 1.54 -1.91
C GLY A 26 1.02 2.75 -2.82
N LEU A 27 0.88 2.55 -4.14
CA LEU A 27 0.90 3.66 -5.09
C LEU A 27 -0.42 4.44 -5.13
N LEU A 28 -1.57 3.78 -5.09
CA LEU A 28 -2.88 4.45 -5.14
C LEU A 28 -3.26 5.09 -3.79
N PHE A 29 -2.85 4.50 -2.66
CA PHE A 29 -3.18 5.04 -1.35
C PHE A 29 -2.24 6.19 -0.92
N TYR A 30 -1.00 6.24 -1.43
CA TYR A 30 -0.05 7.32 -1.14
C TYR A 30 0.21 8.26 -2.32
N GLY A 31 0.43 7.72 -3.52
CA GLY A 31 0.71 8.53 -4.71
C GLY A 31 -0.47 9.39 -5.16
N LEU A 32 -1.71 8.89 -5.02
CA LEU A 32 -2.90 9.64 -5.40
C LEU A 32 -3.15 10.86 -4.49
N PRO A 33 -3.18 10.74 -3.14
CA PRO A 33 -3.30 11.92 -2.29
C PRO A 33 -2.11 12.87 -2.42
N MET A 34 -0.89 12.36 -2.68
CA MET A 34 0.27 13.22 -2.95
C MET A 34 0.13 14.00 -4.26
N PHE A 35 -0.39 13.37 -5.32
CA PHE A 35 -0.66 14.03 -6.60
C PHE A 35 -1.75 15.09 -6.44
N ILE A 36 -2.79 14.80 -5.66
CA ILE A 36 -3.86 15.75 -5.32
C ILE A 36 -3.31 16.90 -4.47
N LEU A 37 -2.48 16.61 -3.46
CA LEU A 37 -1.84 17.62 -2.63
C LEU A 37 -0.93 18.51 -3.47
N MET A 38 -0.11 17.95 -4.35
CA MET A 38 0.70 18.74 -5.28
C MET A 38 -0.20 19.54 -6.22
N ALA A 39 -1.28 18.98 -6.76
CA ALA A 39 -2.19 19.72 -7.63
C ALA A 39 -2.89 20.89 -6.92
N PHE A 40 -3.27 20.73 -5.64
CA PHE A 40 -3.92 21.77 -4.83
C PHE A 40 -2.94 22.79 -4.23
N ILE A 41 -1.74 22.35 -3.83
CA ILE A 41 -0.72 23.21 -3.23
C ILE A 41 0.00 24.01 -4.33
N ASN A 42 0.07 23.50 -5.56
CA ASN A 42 0.76 24.15 -6.68
C ASN A 42 -0.13 25.07 -7.53
N GLU A 43 -1.04 25.84 -6.93
CA GLU A 43 -1.46 27.11 -7.56
C GLU A 43 -0.30 28.14 -7.64
N PRO A 44 0.83 28.02 -6.90
CA PRO A 44 2.03 28.81 -7.14
C PRO A 44 3.29 27.92 -7.26
N PHE A 45 3.48 27.22 -8.39
CA PHE A 45 4.77 26.63 -8.80
C PHE A 45 5.87 27.69 -9.09
N LEU A 46 5.79 28.88 -8.48
CA LEU A 46 6.58 30.06 -8.86
C LEU A 46 7.61 30.52 -7.82
N HIS A 47 7.45 30.23 -6.52
CA HIS A 47 8.40 30.73 -5.50
C HIS A 47 9.10 29.62 -4.73
N GLY A 48 10.27 29.25 -5.24
CA GLY A 48 11.47 28.98 -4.43
C GLY A 48 11.41 27.75 -3.53
N PHE A 49 11.66 26.59 -4.14
CA PHE A 49 12.36 25.43 -3.59
C PHE A 49 12.91 25.59 -2.15
N THR A 50 12.06 25.48 -1.13
CA THR A 50 12.45 25.42 0.29
C THR A 50 12.43 23.95 0.77
N THR A 51 12.90 23.03 -0.08
CA THR A 51 12.36 21.65 -0.10
C THR A 51 13.39 20.52 -0.03
N GLN A 52 14.64 20.72 0.39
CA GLN A 52 15.56 19.57 0.57
C GLN A 52 15.04 18.58 1.63
N ALA A 53 14.47 19.06 2.73
CA ALA A 53 13.84 18.20 3.74
C ALA A 53 12.54 17.55 3.24
N ALA A 54 11.74 18.28 2.47
CA ALA A 54 10.49 17.79 1.92
C ALA A 54 10.70 16.73 0.83
N ILE A 55 11.73 16.84 0.00
CA ILE A 55 12.10 15.84 -1.00
C ILE A 55 12.57 14.54 -0.32
N GLY A 56 13.35 14.64 0.76
CA GLY A 56 13.74 13.47 1.55
C GLY A 56 12.52 12.72 2.11
N HIS A 57 11.56 13.45 2.70
CA HIS A 57 10.30 12.86 3.16
C HIS A 57 9.48 12.31 1.98
N TYR A 58 9.45 13.01 0.86
CA TYR A 58 8.76 12.59 -0.36
C TYR A 58 9.27 11.25 -0.92
N LEU A 59 10.55 10.93 -0.72
CA LEU A 59 11.12 9.65 -1.15
C LEU A 59 10.98 8.56 -0.08
N ILE A 60 11.14 8.92 1.20
CA ILE A 60 11.03 7.99 2.33
C ILE A 60 9.61 7.43 2.46
N TRP A 61 8.58 8.26 2.30
CA TRP A 61 7.18 7.85 2.41
C TRP A 61 6.74 6.78 1.40
N PRO A 62 7.00 6.90 0.07
CA PRO A 62 6.68 5.85 -0.88
C PRO A 62 7.54 4.60 -0.69
N ILE A 63 8.82 4.74 -0.30
CA ILE A 63 9.65 3.58 0.05
C ILE A 63 9.06 2.85 1.26
N ALA A 64 8.67 3.58 2.30
CA ALA A 64 7.99 3.04 3.47
C ALA A 64 6.65 2.41 3.11
N GLY A 65 5.86 3.03 2.24
CA GLY A 65 4.58 2.52 1.75
C GLY A 65 4.72 1.23 0.93
N ILE A 66 5.74 1.14 0.07
CA ILE A 66 6.06 -0.08 -0.68
C ILE A 66 6.52 -1.17 0.28
N CYS A 67 7.46 -0.88 1.18
CA CYS A 67 7.92 -1.82 2.21
C CYS A 67 6.75 -2.31 3.07
N PHE A 68 5.85 -1.42 3.47
CA PHE A 68 4.66 -1.76 4.24
C PHE A 68 3.68 -2.62 3.45
N GLY A 69 3.43 -2.30 2.17
CA GLY A 69 2.60 -3.11 1.28
C GLY A 69 3.16 -4.52 1.07
N VAL A 70 4.48 -4.64 0.91
CA VAL A 70 5.19 -5.94 0.84
C VAL A 70 5.04 -6.70 2.15
N LEU A 71 5.27 -6.04 3.28
CA LEU A 71 5.16 -6.65 4.61
C LEU A 71 3.74 -7.13 4.88
N MET A 72 2.73 -6.30 4.59
CA MET A 72 1.31 -6.64 4.71
C MET A 72 0.93 -7.85 3.85
N TRP A 73 1.45 -7.93 2.63
CA TRP A 73 1.26 -9.11 1.79
C TRP A 73 1.81 -10.38 2.47
N HIS A 74 3.04 -10.32 3.00
CA HIS A 74 3.63 -11.45 3.71
C HIS A 74 2.87 -11.83 4.98
N ILE A 75 2.34 -10.87 5.73
CA ILE A 75 1.52 -11.12 6.93
C ILE A 75 0.21 -11.79 6.54
N ALA A 76 -0.49 -11.26 5.54
CA ALA A 76 -1.76 -11.80 5.08
C ALA A 76 -1.59 -13.21 4.48
N GLU A 77 -0.50 -13.47 3.75
CA GLU A 77 -0.17 -14.80 3.24
C GLU A 77 0.15 -15.81 4.37
N ARG A 78 0.86 -15.38 5.41
CA ARG A 78 1.09 -16.20 6.62
C ARG A 78 -0.21 -16.50 7.35
N ARG A 79 -1.07 -15.49 7.53
CA ARG A 79 -2.36 -15.65 8.20
C ARG A 79 -3.29 -16.57 7.42
N TYR A 80 -3.32 -16.45 6.09
CA TYR A 80 -4.05 -17.35 5.21
C TYR A 80 -3.58 -18.80 5.35
N LYS A 81 -2.26 -19.06 5.30
CA LYS A 81 -1.71 -20.41 5.52
C LYS A 81 -2.13 -20.99 6.89
N LYS A 82 -2.04 -20.18 7.95
CA LYS A 82 -2.43 -20.61 9.30
C LYS A 82 -3.92 -20.94 9.40
N SER A 83 -4.78 -20.13 8.81
CA SER A 83 -6.23 -20.36 8.78
C SER A 83 -6.63 -21.58 7.94
N LEU A 84 -5.89 -21.88 6.85
CA LEU A 84 -6.12 -23.10 6.07
C LEU A 84 -5.81 -24.37 6.87
N ILE A 85 -4.71 -24.37 7.65
CA ILE A 85 -4.33 -25.52 8.48
C ILE A 85 -5.39 -25.77 9.56
N HIS A 86 -5.93 -24.71 10.17
CA HIS A 86 -6.93 -24.82 11.23
C HIS A 86 -8.32 -25.28 10.74
N ASN A 87 -8.70 -24.97 9.49
CA ASN A 87 -9.97 -25.41 8.90
C ASN A 87 -9.93 -26.86 8.38
N GLN A 88 -8.81 -27.59 8.54
CA GLN A 88 -8.67 -28.99 8.13
C GLN A 88 -8.48 -29.98 9.30
N SER A 89 -8.59 -29.53 10.55
CA SER A 89 -8.58 -30.37 11.77
C SER A 89 -9.96 -30.39 12.43
#